data_AF-A0A539DIV6-F1
#
_entry.id   AF-A0A539DIV6-F1
#
_cell.length_a   1.000
_cell.length_b   1.000
_cell.length_c   1.000
_cell.angle_alpha   90.00
_cell.angle_beta   90.00
_cell.angle_gamma   90.00
#
_symmetry.space_group_name_H-M   'P 1'
#
loop_
_entity.id
_entity.type
_entity.pdbx_description
1 polymer ?
#
loop_
_entity_poly.entity_id
_entity_poly.type
_entity_poly.pdbx_seq_one_letter_code
_entity_poly.pdbx_strand_id
1 'polypeptide(L)'
;MAATKSGSSVHVYVDGADVTQYVNPAPTLTNGLGEVVLGSSIGNCYPSCGRTFRDYFSGWIDDAAVYDHVLTPAQVSAHYTAGG
;
A
#
# COMPACT_ATOMS: atom_id res chain seq x y z
N MET A 1 0.78 -0.47 10.13
CA MET A 1 0.56 0.65 9.18
C MET A 1 -0.57 0.31 8.23
N ALA A 2 -1.31 1.31 7.73
CA ALA A 2 -2.34 1.11 6.71
C ALA A 2 -2.45 2.32 5.76
N ALA A 3 -2.96 2.11 4.56
CA ALA A 3 -3.33 3.19 3.65
C ALA A 3 -4.66 2.87 2.95
N THR A 4 -5.48 3.89 2.72
CA THR A 4 -6.75 3.76 1.99
C THR A 4 -6.79 4.76 0.83
N LYS A 5 -7.51 4.43 -0.25
CA LYS A 5 -7.65 5.31 -1.41
C LYS A 5 -9.06 5.24 -1.99
N SER A 6 -9.65 6.40 -2.23
CA SER A 6 -10.94 6.56 -2.93
C SER A 6 -10.85 7.72 -3.91
N GLY A 7 -10.90 7.44 -5.22
CA GLY A 7 -10.71 8.48 -6.24
C GLY A 7 -9.35 9.18 -6.08
N SER A 8 -9.37 10.49 -5.82
CA SER A 8 -8.22 11.33 -5.51
C SER A 8 -7.89 11.44 -4.02
N SER A 9 -8.73 10.91 -3.13
CA SER A 9 -8.47 10.89 -1.69
C SER A 9 -7.58 9.71 -1.32
N VAL A 10 -6.59 9.97 -0.47
CA VAL A 10 -5.70 8.97 0.13
C VAL A 10 -5.63 9.27 1.62
N HIS A 11 -5.68 8.23 2.45
CA HIS A 11 -5.35 8.34 3.87
C HIS A 11 -4.20 7.39 4.23
N VAL A 12 -3.28 7.85 5.08
CA VAL A 12 -2.17 7.05 5.63
C VAL A 12 -2.31 7.00 7.13
N TYR A 13 -2.27 5.79 7.68
CA TYR A 13 -2.42 5.54 9.11
C TYR A 13 -1.16 4.88 9.68
N VAL A 14 -0.66 5.46 10.76
CA VAL A 14 0.41 4.89 11.60
C VAL A 14 -0.20 4.61 12.96
N ASP A 15 -0.04 3.37 13.43
CA ASP A 15 -0.59 2.90 14.71
C ASP A 15 -2.10 3.20 14.88
N GLY A 16 -2.84 3.08 13.77
CA GLY A 16 -4.28 3.36 13.72
C GLY A 16 -4.67 4.84 13.64
N ALA A 17 -3.74 5.78 13.81
CA ALA A 17 -3.98 7.22 13.71
C ALA A 17 -3.76 7.74 12.29
N ASP A 18 -4.66 8.60 11.80
CA ASP A 18 -4.50 9.26 10.50
C ASP A 18 -3.39 10.32 10.56
N VAL A 19 -2.35 10.13 9.76
CA VAL A 19 -1.19 11.03 9.65
C VAL A 19 -1.05 11.64 8.24
N THR A 20 -2.12 11.59 7.47
CA THR A 20 -2.16 12.06 6.08
C THR A 20 -1.72 13.51 5.97
N GLN A 21 -0.83 13.77 5.01
CA GLN A 21 -0.32 15.10 4.69
C GLN A 21 -0.84 15.53 3.31
N TYR A 22 -0.06 16.33 2.58
CA TYR A 22 -0.39 16.72 1.22
C TYR A 22 -0.64 15.50 0.31
N VAL A 23 -1.81 15.46 -0.32
CA VAL A 23 -2.19 14.43 -1.29
C VAL A 23 -2.06 14.99 -2.69
N ASN A 24 -1.18 14.40 -3.50
CA ASN A 24 -1.11 14.68 -4.93
C ASN A 24 -2.34 14.03 -5.61
N PRO A 25 -3.18 14.79 -6.33
CA PRO A 25 -4.38 14.26 -6.98
C PRO A 25 -4.08 13.34 -8.19
N ALA A 26 -2.81 13.17 -8.58
CA ALA A 26 -2.43 12.23 -9.63
C ALA A 26 -2.78 10.78 -9.25
N PRO A 27 -3.49 10.03 -10.10
CA PRO A 27 -3.88 8.66 -9.80
C PRO A 27 -2.64 7.75 -9.81
N THR A 28 -2.28 7.20 -8.65
CA THR A 28 -1.16 6.25 -8.50
C THR A 28 -1.60 4.79 -8.46
N LEU A 29 -2.88 4.52 -8.20
CA LEU A 29 -3.52 3.21 -8.23
C LEU A 29 -4.72 3.28 -9.17
N THR A 30 -4.62 2.60 -10.30
CA THR A 30 -5.67 2.44 -11.31
C THR A 30 -6.20 1.01 -11.28
N ASN A 31 -7.47 0.82 -11.65
CA ASN A 31 -8.04 -0.51 -11.81
C ASN A 31 -7.29 -1.24 -12.95
N GLY A 32 -6.66 -2.37 -12.64
CA GLY A 32 -5.93 -3.19 -13.60
C GLY A 32 -5.38 -4.45 -12.95
N LEU A 33 -4.93 -5.42 -13.77
CA LEU A 33 -4.29 -6.67 -13.35
C LEU A 33 -2.85 -6.46 -12.83
N GLY A 34 -2.61 -5.34 -12.12
CA GLY A 34 -1.31 -5.01 -11.56
C GLY A 34 -0.89 -6.05 -10.52
N GLU A 35 0.41 -6.33 -10.45
CA GLU A 35 0.96 -7.20 -9.41
C GLU A 35 1.07 -6.40 -8.10
N VAL A 36 0.70 -7.03 -6.98
CA VAL A 36 1.01 -6.52 -5.64
C VAL A 36 2.32 -7.15 -5.21
N VAL A 37 3.33 -6.32 -4.97
CA VAL A 37 4.67 -6.76 -4.56
C VAL A 37 4.99 -6.16 -3.20
N LEU A 38 5.45 -6.99 -2.28
CA LEU A 38 5.85 -6.61 -0.94
C LEU A 38 7.36 -6.80 -0.78
N GLY A 39 8.00 -5.86 -0.09
CA GLY A 39 9.41 -5.99 0.29
C GLY A 39 10.44 -5.82 -0.83
N SER A 40 10.06 -5.36 -2.02
CA SER A 40 10.99 -4.98 -3.09
C SER A 40 10.39 -3.93 -4.02
N SER A 41 11.24 -3.19 -4.72
CA SER A 41 10.83 -2.34 -5.84
C SER A 41 10.83 -3.16 -7.14
N ILE A 42 9.87 -2.87 -8.02
CA ILE A 42 9.79 -3.47 -9.35
C ILE A 42 10.44 -2.52 -10.35
N GLY A 43 11.39 -3.03 -11.12
CA GLY A 43 11.91 -2.38 -12.32
C GLY A 43 11.51 -3.12 -13.59
N ASN A 44 11.38 -2.37 -14.69
CA ASN A 44 11.16 -2.92 -16.02
C ASN A 44 12.37 -2.58 -16.91
N CYS A 45 13.03 -3.59 -17.45
CA CYS A 45 14.12 -3.47 -18.42
C CYS A 45 13.76 -4.14 -19.75
N TYR A 46 12.47 -4.32 -20.05
CA TYR A 46 12.04 -4.91 -21.32
C TYR A 46 12.66 -4.18 -22.52
N PRO A 47 13.19 -4.92 -23.52
CA PRO A 47 13.09 -6.37 -23.72
C PRO A 47 14.23 -7.22 -23.14
N SER A 48 15.24 -6.65 -22.48
CA SER A 48 16.48 -7.38 -22.16
C SER A 48 16.38 -8.36 -20.98
N CYS A 49 15.56 -8.05 -19.97
CA CYS A 49 15.43 -8.90 -18.79
C CYS A 49 14.02 -9.00 -18.21
N GLY A 50 13.01 -8.40 -18.87
CA GLY A 50 11.64 -8.39 -18.37
C GLY A 50 11.49 -7.64 -17.05
N ARG A 51 10.76 -8.24 -16.10
CA ARG A 51 10.55 -7.70 -14.75
C ARG A 51 11.75 -8.03 -13.87
N THR A 52 12.22 -7.04 -13.12
CA THR A 52 13.32 -7.19 -12.15
C THR A 52 12.86 -6.71 -10.79
N PHE A 53 13.28 -7.40 -9.74
CA PHE A 53 13.05 -7.01 -8.35
C PHE A 53 14.37 -6.52 -7.76
N ARG A 54 14.34 -5.38 -7.08
CA ARG A 54 15.52 -4.73 -6.49
C ARG A 54 15.12 -3.96 -5.23
N ASP A 55 16.10 -3.32 -4.57
CA ASP A 55 15.88 -2.51 -3.37
C ASP A 55 15.08 -3.25 -2.28
N TYR A 56 15.52 -4.45 -1.94
CA TYR A 56 14.81 -5.32 -1.01
C TYR A 56 14.72 -4.69 0.39
N PHE A 57 13.53 -4.76 0.97
CA PHE A 57 13.30 -4.38 2.36
C PHE A 57 14.04 -5.37 3.29
N SER A 58 14.80 -4.85 4.24
CA SER A 58 15.50 -5.64 5.24
C SER A 58 14.79 -5.51 6.58
N GLY A 59 13.88 -6.45 6.85
CA GLY A 59 13.08 -6.47 8.07
C GLY A 59 11.97 -7.51 8.00
N TRP A 60 11.06 -7.47 8.96
CA TRP A 60 9.90 -8.35 9.04
C TRP A 60 8.66 -7.63 8.55
N ILE A 61 7.82 -8.35 7.82
CA ILE A 61 6.50 -7.93 7.38
C ILE A 61 5.54 -9.00 7.88
N ASP A 62 4.44 -8.58 8.51
CA ASP A 62 3.38 -9.46 8.98
C ASP A 62 2.00 -8.83 8.70
N ASP A 63 0.94 -9.65 8.75
CA ASP A 63 -0.47 -9.26 8.62
C ASP A 63 -0.80 -8.41 7.38
N ALA A 64 -0.17 -8.71 6.24
CA ALA A 64 -0.46 -8.03 4.99
C ALA A 64 -1.86 -8.40 4.44
N ALA A 65 -2.72 -7.40 4.26
CA ALA A 65 -4.05 -7.54 3.68
C ALA A 65 -4.34 -6.48 2.62
N VAL A 66 -5.12 -6.85 1.60
CA VAL A 66 -5.58 -5.94 0.53
C VAL A 66 -7.10 -6.05 0.42
N TYR A 67 -7.77 -4.89 0.34
CA TYR A 67 -9.22 -4.79 0.24
C TYR A 67 -9.59 -4.11 -1.07
N ASP A 68 -10.69 -4.56 -1.68
CA ASP A 68 -11.28 -3.98 -2.90
C ASP A 68 -12.15 -2.74 -2.61
N HIS A 69 -12.29 -2.39 -1.33
CA HIS A 69 -13.05 -1.25 -0.84
C HIS A 69 -12.25 -0.45 0.19
N VAL A 70 -12.71 0.78 0.42
CA VAL A 70 -12.08 1.70 1.36
C VAL A 70 -12.49 1.32 2.78
N LEU A 71 -11.51 1.05 3.64
CA LEU A 71 -11.74 0.88 5.06
C LEU A 71 -12.03 2.22 5.74
N THR A 72 -12.95 2.20 6.70
CA THR A 72 -13.22 3.32 7.60
C THR A 72 -12.11 3.45 8.65
N PRO A 73 -11.92 4.64 9.26
CA PRO A 73 -10.96 4.82 10.35
C PRO A 73 -11.16 3.85 11.52
N ALA A 74 -12.42 3.53 11.85
CA ALA A 74 -12.75 2.55 12.89
C ALA A 74 -12.29 1.13 12.54
N GLN A 75 -12.45 0.71 11.27
CA GLN A 75 -11.95 -0.59 10.80
C GLN A 75 -10.42 -0.64 10.83
N VAL A 76 -9.74 0.44 10.42
CA VAL A 76 -8.27 0.52 10.50
C VAL A 76 -7.79 0.41 11.95
N SER A 77 -8.44 1.13 12.88
CA SER A 77 -8.14 1.06 14.31
C SER A 77 -8.39 -0.35 14.89
N ALA A 78 -9.46 -1.02 14.45
CA ALA A 78 -9.74 -2.40 14.85
C ALA A 78 -8.65 -3.38 14.36
N HIS A 79 -8.19 -3.25 13.11
CA HIS A 79 -7.07 -4.05 12.61
C HIS A 79 -5.79 -3.83 13.41
N TYR A 80 -5.45 -2.56 13.70
CA TYR A 80 -4.28 -2.24 14.53
C TYR A 80 -4.37 -2.88 15.92
N THR A 81 -5.54 -2.83 16.56
CA THR A 81 -5.74 -3.43 17.89
C THR A 81 -5.70 -4.96 17.86
N ALA A 82 -6.12 -5.58 16.74
CA ALA A 82 -6.17 -7.03 16.59
C ALA A 82 -4.80 -7.66 16.25
N GLY A 83 -3.93 -6.93 15.55
CA GLY A 83 -2.57 -7.37 15.18
C GLY A 83 -1.49 -6.98 16.19
N GLY A 84 -1.88 -6.56 17.40
CA GLY A 84 -0.98 -6.13 18.48
C GLY A 84 -0.42 -7.27 19.31
#